data_AF-C7M851-F1
#
_entry.id   AF-C7M851-F1
#
_cell.length_a   1.000
_cell.length_b   1.000
_cell.length_c   1.000
_cell.angle_alpha   90.00
_cell.angle_beta   90.00
_cell.angle_gamma   90.00
#
_symmetry.space_group_name_H-M   'P 1'
#
loop_
_entity.id
_entity.type
_entity.pdbx_description
1 polymer ?
#
loop_
_entity_poly.entity_id
_entity_poly.type
_entity_poly.pdbx_seq_one_letter_code
_entity_poly.pdbx_strand_id
1 'polypeptide(L)'
;MEKELKNFTEKSYEKLKNAIQEIANEEDKKEVYVLSFCCTCDDDDLRFPKITLGYNTLSNVKEESYNATSKEDAKWNFDYWLQTEVETVGGKKDKLLKQWFAKTPYFYSDEENDRAIEEDEDLYDKLLKKGDKFGKDFIKEVIALAKRLLDDGELEKVFGRNIPIIIHQRDFEDTPISWTKKANPAKLIKEFLEYWDGEEED
;
A
#
# COMPACT_ATOMS: atom_id res chain seq x y z
N MET A 1 1.75 -10.22 -21.06
CA MET A 1 2.17 -9.23 -20.04
C MET A 1 1.06 -8.21 -19.85
N GLU A 2 0.74 -7.40 -20.88
CA GLU A 2 -0.27 -6.33 -20.78
C GLU A 2 -1.67 -6.84 -20.40
N LYS A 3 -2.10 -7.99 -20.95
CA LYS A 3 -3.39 -8.60 -20.60
C LYS A 3 -3.46 -9.03 -19.13
N GLU A 4 -2.41 -9.69 -18.65
CA GLU A 4 -2.34 -10.23 -17.28
C GLU A 4 -2.25 -9.09 -16.26
N LEU A 5 -1.46 -8.07 -16.55
CA LEU A 5 -1.41 -6.83 -15.78
C LEU A 5 -2.80 -6.18 -15.70
N LYS A 6 -3.44 -5.94 -16.86
CA LYS A 6 -4.78 -5.34 -16.90
C LYS A 6 -5.80 -6.13 -16.07
N ASN A 7 -5.77 -7.47 -16.17
CA ASN A 7 -6.67 -8.32 -15.39
C ASN A 7 -6.42 -8.19 -13.88
N PHE A 8 -5.15 -8.16 -13.46
CA PHE A 8 -4.78 -7.90 -12.06
C PHE A 8 -5.31 -6.53 -11.63
N THR A 9 -4.98 -5.46 -12.35
CA THR A 9 -5.35 -4.08 -12.00
C THR A 9 -6.87 -3.91 -11.91
N GLU A 10 -7.66 -4.37 -12.88
CA GLU A 10 -9.13 -4.23 -12.82
C GLU A 10 -9.75 -5.01 -11.66
N LYS A 11 -9.28 -6.23 -11.38
CA LYS A 11 -9.81 -7.02 -10.26
C LYS A 11 -9.40 -6.46 -8.91
N SER A 12 -8.19 -5.93 -8.79
CA SER A 12 -7.71 -5.22 -7.62
C SER A 12 -8.53 -3.95 -7.35
N TYR A 13 -8.83 -3.17 -8.39
CA TYR A 13 -9.66 -1.97 -8.28
C TYR A 13 -11.06 -2.30 -7.72
N GLU A 14 -11.75 -3.30 -8.30
CA GLU A 14 -13.08 -3.68 -7.83
C GLU A 14 -13.07 -4.22 -6.39
N LYS A 15 -12.04 -4.99 -6.01
CA LYS A 15 -11.86 -5.44 -4.63
C LYS A 15 -11.74 -4.26 -3.65
N LEU A 16 -10.81 -3.34 -3.93
CA LEU A 16 -10.56 -2.18 -3.08
C LEU A 16 -11.81 -1.29 -2.97
N LYS A 17 -12.50 -1.07 -4.09
CA LYS A 17 -13.75 -0.30 -4.12
C LYS A 17 -14.83 -0.92 -3.21
N ASN A 18 -15.02 -2.23 -3.29
CA ASN A 18 -15.99 -2.92 -2.43
C ASN A 18 -15.60 -2.86 -0.95
N ALA A 19 -14.33 -3.12 -0.65
CA ALA A 19 -13.81 -3.06 0.72
C ALA A 19 -13.93 -1.65 1.33
N ILE A 20 -13.69 -0.59 0.55
CA ILE A 20 -13.90 0.80 0.99
C ILE A 20 -15.38 1.05 1.36
N GLN A 21 -16.31 0.47 0.61
CA GLN A 21 -17.74 0.55 0.94
C GLN A 21 -18.08 -0.21 2.23
N GLU A 22 -17.40 -1.33 2.52
CA GLU A 22 -17.57 -2.09 3.77
C GLU A 22 -17.11 -1.29 4.99
N ILE A 23 -15.95 -0.63 4.92
CA ILE A 23 -15.47 0.29 5.99
C ILE A 23 -16.56 1.30 6.35
N ALA A 24 -17.17 1.93 5.34
CA ALA A 24 -18.18 2.95 5.54
C ALA A 24 -19.54 2.43 6.05
N ASN A 25 -19.73 1.11 6.07
CA ASN A 25 -20.90 0.47 6.67
C ASN A 25 -20.68 0.13 8.15
N GLU A 26 -19.43 -0.14 8.54
CA GLU A 26 -19.04 -0.52 9.90
C GLU A 26 -18.68 0.68 10.77
N GLU A 27 -18.17 1.75 10.15
CA GLU A 27 -17.65 2.94 10.85
C GLU A 27 -18.49 4.20 10.61
N ASP A 28 -18.39 5.17 11.52
CA ASP A 28 -18.86 6.53 11.22
C ASP A 28 -17.96 7.14 10.13
N LYS A 29 -18.56 7.38 8.96
CA LYS A 29 -17.91 8.01 7.81
C LYS A 29 -17.23 9.33 8.14
N LYS A 30 -17.68 10.06 9.15
CA LYS A 30 -17.06 11.32 9.60
C LYS A 30 -15.79 11.11 10.41
N GLU A 31 -15.67 9.95 11.06
CA GLU A 31 -14.50 9.60 11.86
C GLU A 31 -13.34 9.13 10.99
N VAL A 32 -13.62 8.39 9.90
CA VAL A 32 -12.58 7.92 8.97
C VAL A 32 -11.98 9.10 8.21
N TYR A 33 -10.72 9.45 8.50
CA TYR A 33 -10.05 10.60 7.86
C TYR A 33 -8.98 10.21 6.84
N VAL A 34 -8.59 8.93 6.79
CA VAL A 34 -7.52 8.44 5.93
C VAL A 34 -7.71 6.96 5.63
N LEU A 35 -7.36 6.56 4.39
CA LEU A 35 -7.17 5.16 4.02
C LEU A 35 -5.67 4.84 3.96
N SER A 36 -5.34 3.60 4.30
CA SER A 36 -3.99 3.08 4.41
C SER A 36 -3.78 1.99 3.37
N PHE A 37 -2.82 2.16 2.47
CA PHE A 37 -2.29 1.07 1.62
C PHE A 37 -0.90 0.69 2.14
N CYS A 38 -0.88 -0.26 3.07
CA CYS A 38 0.36 -0.79 3.63
C CYS A 38 0.96 -1.84 2.69
N CYS A 39 2.12 -1.53 2.11
CA CYS A 39 2.82 -2.39 1.17
C CYS A 39 3.78 -3.33 1.91
N THR A 40 3.69 -4.63 1.63
CA THR A 40 4.55 -5.68 2.20
C THR A 40 4.79 -6.79 1.18
N CYS A 41 5.59 -7.80 1.53
CA CYS A 41 5.67 -9.06 0.78
C CYS A 41 5.24 -10.21 1.70
N ASP A 42 4.62 -11.26 1.13
CA ASP A 42 4.38 -12.48 1.90
C ASP A 42 5.70 -13.21 2.15
N ASP A 43 6.01 -13.51 3.42
CA ASP A 43 7.22 -14.24 3.84
C ASP A 43 8.53 -13.59 3.34
N ASP A 44 8.57 -12.26 3.20
CA ASP A 44 9.67 -11.49 2.60
C ASP A 44 10.04 -11.90 1.16
N ASP A 45 9.13 -12.60 0.48
CA ASP A 45 9.31 -13.08 -0.88
C ASP A 45 8.90 -12.00 -1.90
N LEU A 46 9.90 -11.40 -2.56
CA LEU A 46 9.72 -10.32 -3.54
C LEU A 46 8.89 -10.70 -4.77
N ARG A 47 8.58 -11.99 -4.97
CA ARG A 47 7.65 -12.45 -6.01
C ARG A 47 6.19 -12.20 -5.66
N PHE A 48 5.91 -12.01 -4.37
CA PHE A 48 4.57 -11.92 -3.81
C PHE A 48 4.35 -10.60 -3.05
N PRO A 49 4.59 -9.44 -3.68
CA PRO A 49 4.22 -8.17 -3.09
C PRO A 49 2.71 -8.08 -2.91
N LYS A 50 2.29 -7.38 -1.86
CA LYS A 50 0.88 -7.14 -1.54
C LYS A 50 0.67 -5.75 -0.97
N ILE A 51 -0.56 -5.30 -1.04
CA ILE A 51 -1.06 -4.22 -0.19
C ILE A 51 -2.17 -4.73 0.71
N THR A 52 -2.19 -4.21 1.93
CA THR A 52 -3.31 -4.35 2.85
C THR A 52 -4.01 -3.01 2.96
N LEU A 53 -5.31 -2.98 2.66
CA LEU A 53 -6.17 -1.83 2.90
C LEU A 53 -6.52 -1.77 4.39
N GLY A 54 -6.23 -0.64 5.00
CA GLY A 54 -6.70 -0.25 6.32
C GLY A 54 -7.23 1.18 6.33
N TYR A 55 -7.52 1.70 7.50
CA TYR A 55 -7.96 3.08 7.70
C TYR A 55 -7.59 3.56 9.10
N ASN A 56 -7.70 4.87 9.34
CA ASN A 56 -7.59 5.40 10.69
C ASN A 56 -8.74 6.39 10.97
N THR A 57 -9.07 6.57 12.26
CA THR A 57 -10.21 7.38 12.71
C THR A 57 -9.78 8.52 13.62
N LEU A 58 -10.57 9.61 13.64
CA LEU A 58 -10.33 10.74 14.56
C LEU A 58 -10.44 10.31 16.03
N SER A 59 -11.35 9.39 16.34
CA SER A 59 -11.43 8.77 17.66
C SER A 59 -10.15 8.04 18.05
N ASN A 60 -9.57 7.22 17.15
CA ASN A 60 -8.30 6.55 17.43
C ASN A 60 -7.15 7.55 17.61
N VAL A 61 -7.08 8.62 16.81
CA VAL A 61 -6.09 9.70 17.00
C VAL A 61 -6.19 10.33 18.39
N LYS A 62 -7.41 10.52 18.91
CA LYS A 62 -7.62 11.05 20.25
C LYS A 62 -7.14 10.08 21.32
N GLU A 63 -7.36 8.79 21.14
CA GLU A 63 -6.89 7.75 22.07
C GLU A 63 -5.37 7.64 22.04
N GLU A 64 -4.75 7.58 20.86
CA GLU A 64 -3.29 7.46 20.74
C GLU A 64 -2.54 8.76 21.06
N SER A 65 -3.22 9.91 21.13
CA SER A 65 -2.60 11.16 21.60
C SER A 65 -2.09 11.10 23.06
N TYR A 66 -2.48 10.08 23.83
CA TYR A 66 -1.92 9.83 25.17
C TYR A 66 -0.60 9.04 25.12
N ASN A 67 -0.32 8.34 24.02
CA ASN A 67 0.87 7.49 23.82
C ASN A 67 1.89 8.14 22.87
N ALA A 68 1.45 9.05 21.99
CA ALA A 68 2.28 9.76 21.03
C ALA A 68 2.94 11.01 21.61
N THR A 69 3.99 11.48 20.94
CA THR A 69 4.73 12.68 21.35
C THR A 69 3.92 13.96 21.08
N SER A 70 3.03 13.92 20.09
CA SER A 70 2.14 15.02 19.72
C SER A 70 0.83 14.49 19.12
N LYS A 71 -0.14 15.37 18.87
CA LYS A 71 -1.37 14.99 18.17
C LYS A 71 -1.11 14.69 16.70
N GLU A 72 -0.17 15.40 16.11
CA GLU A 72 0.28 15.23 14.74
C GLU A 72 0.97 13.88 14.57
N ASP A 73 1.79 13.48 15.54
CA ASP A 73 2.43 12.16 15.64
C ASP A 73 1.38 11.04 15.76
N ALA A 74 0.42 11.16 16.69
CA ALA A 74 -0.71 10.22 16.78
C ALA A 74 -1.54 10.11 15.48
N LYS A 75 -1.53 11.16 14.66
CA LYS A 75 -2.31 11.23 13.42
C LYS A 75 -1.54 10.68 12.22
N TRP A 76 -0.27 10.98 12.06
CA TRP A 76 0.45 10.72 10.81
C TRP A 76 1.56 9.69 10.91
N ASN A 77 1.92 9.26 12.13
CA ASN A 77 2.80 8.12 12.35
C ASN A 77 2.00 6.81 12.27
N PHE A 78 2.47 5.90 11.43
CA PHE A 78 1.77 4.64 11.13
C PHE A 78 1.74 3.67 12.33
N ASP A 79 2.65 3.83 13.29
CA ASP A 79 2.69 2.99 14.50
C ASP A 79 1.45 3.18 15.39
N TYR A 80 0.82 4.35 15.34
CA TYR A 80 -0.41 4.67 16.09
C TYR A 80 -1.70 4.41 15.31
N TRP A 81 -1.60 3.90 14.08
CA TRP A 81 -2.79 3.63 13.28
C TRP A 81 -3.46 2.32 13.68
N LEU A 82 -4.77 2.23 13.43
CA LEU A 82 -5.50 0.97 13.54
C LEU A 82 -4.84 -0.07 12.63
N GLN A 83 -4.48 -1.21 13.21
CA GLN A 83 -3.86 -2.32 12.49
C GLN A 83 -4.94 -3.22 11.84
N THR A 84 -5.97 -2.60 11.26
CA THR A 84 -7.08 -3.29 10.59
C THR A 84 -6.67 -3.76 9.20
N GLU A 85 -6.92 -5.03 8.91
CA GLU A 85 -6.71 -5.63 7.59
C GLU A 85 -8.06 -5.84 6.90
N VAL A 86 -8.56 -4.82 6.22
CA VAL A 86 -9.90 -4.85 5.60
C VAL A 86 -9.91 -5.73 4.34
N GLU A 87 -8.92 -5.55 3.46
CA GLU A 87 -8.77 -6.35 2.25
C GLU A 87 -7.31 -6.39 1.82
N THR A 88 -6.94 -7.45 1.10
CA THR A 88 -5.60 -7.65 0.54
C THR A 88 -5.65 -7.80 -0.97
N VAL A 89 -4.73 -7.09 -1.64
CA VAL A 89 -4.45 -7.22 -3.07
C VAL A 89 -3.02 -7.71 -3.25
N GLY A 90 -2.82 -8.74 -4.08
CA GLY A 90 -1.52 -9.38 -4.26
C GLY A 90 -1.24 -10.48 -3.24
N GLY A 91 0.05 -10.78 -3.03
CA GLY A 91 0.50 -11.88 -2.18
C GLY A 91 0.42 -13.26 -2.83
N LYS A 92 0.90 -14.26 -2.09
CA LYS A 92 1.13 -15.64 -2.55
C LYS A 92 -0.16 -16.38 -2.89
N LYS A 93 -1.31 -15.93 -2.39
CA LYS A 93 -2.62 -16.51 -2.71
C LYS A 93 -3.28 -15.88 -3.94
N ASP A 94 -2.79 -14.74 -4.43
CA ASP A 94 -3.35 -14.04 -5.58
C ASP A 94 -2.88 -14.67 -6.90
N LYS A 95 -3.82 -15.34 -7.57
CA LYS A 95 -3.56 -16.01 -8.86
C LYS A 95 -3.26 -15.01 -9.98
N LEU A 96 -3.84 -13.82 -9.94
CA LEU A 96 -3.64 -12.80 -10.98
C LEU A 96 -2.27 -12.17 -10.86
N LEU A 97 -1.82 -11.89 -9.63
CA LEU A 97 -0.44 -11.46 -9.39
C LEU A 97 0.57 -12.48 -9.93
N LYS A 98 0.38 -13.77 -9.60
CA LYS A 98 1.24 -14.86 -10.12
C LYS A 98 1.26 -14.92 -11.64
N GLN A 99 0.09 -14.79 -12.27
CA GLN A 99 -0.03 -14.78 -13.73
C GLN A 99 0.68 -13.58 -14.34
N TRP A 100 0.57 -12.40 -13.72
CA TRP A 100 1.29 -11.21 -14.16
C TRP A 100 2.80 -11.39 -13.99
N PHE A 101 3.28 -11.78 -12.80
CA PHE A 101 4.70 -12.00 -12.51
C PHE A 101 5.34 -12.97 -13.51
N ALA A 102 4.68 -14.08 -13.82
CA ALA A 102 5.11 -15.08 -14.80
C ALA A 102 5.23 -14.57 -16.24
N LYS A 103 4.72 -13.37 -16.54
CA LYS A 103 4.86 -12.71 -17.86
C LYS A 103 5.86 -11.55 -17.85
N THR A 104 6.50 -11.28 -16.72
CA THR A 104 7.53 -10.23 -16.61
C THR A 104 8.91 -10.78 -17.01
N PRO A 105 9.85 -9.92 -17.45
CA PRO A 105 11.25 -10.32 -17.63
C PRO A 105 11.98 -10.61 -16.31
N TYR A 106 11.34 -10.34 -15.17
CA TYR A 106 11.87 -10.54 -13.84
C TYR A 106 11.45 -11.87 -13.22
N PHE A 107 10.71 -12.71 -13.96
CA PHE A 107 10.26 -13.99 -13.45
C PHE A 107 11.44 -14.88 -13.02
N TYR A 108 11.20 -15.62 -11.93
CA TYR A 108 11.99 -16.76 -11.48
C TYR A 108 11.10 -17.74 -10.71
N SER A 109 11.39 -19.04 -10.82
CA SER A 109 10.60 -20.12 -10.23
C SER A 109 10.85 -20.29 -8.73
N ASP A 110 10.06 -21.14 -8.06
CA ASP A 110 10.33 -21.60 -6.70
C ASP A 110 11.69 -22.32 -6.63
N GLU A 111 11.97 -23.23 -7.57
CA GLU A 111 13.24 -23.96 -7.65
C GLU A 111 14.45 -23.02 -7.81
N GLU A 112 14.34 -21.97 -8.63
CA GLU A 112 15.41 -20.98 -8.77
C GLU A 112 15.61 -20.19 -7.48
N ASN A 113 14.53 -19.84 -6.78
CA ASN A 113 14.58 -19.12 -5.52
C ASN A 113 15.20 -19.96 -4.40
N ASP A 114 14.77 -21.21 -4.26
CA ASP A 114 15.27 -22.14 -3.24
C ASP A 114 16.77 -22.39 -3.43
N ARG A 115 17.21 -22.67 -4.67
CA ARG A 115 18.63 -22.82 -4.99
C ARG A 115 19.44 -21.55 -4.68
N ALA A 116 18.89 -20.38 -4.97
CA ALA A 116 19.57 -19.12 -4.70
C ALA A 116 19.79 -18.90 -3.19
N ILE A 117 18.80 -19.24 -2.37
CA ILE A 117 18.87 -19.10 -0.91
C ILE A 117 19.83 -20.11 -0.29
N GLU A 118 19.81 -21.36 -0.77
CA GLU A 118 20.54 -22.46 -0.12
C GLU A 118 21.99 -22.64 -0.63
N GLU A 119 22.25 -22.33 -1.90
CA GLU A 119 23.45 -22.85 -2.59
C GLU A 119 24.22 -21.81 -3.43
N ASP A 120 23.60 -20.71 -3.89
CA ASP A 120 24.17 -19.85 -4.94
C ASP A 120 23.96 -18.35 -4.65
N GLU A 121 24.95 -17.73 -4.00
CA GLU A 121 24.98 -16.29 -3.65
C GLU A 121 24.93 -15.38 -4.90
N ASP A 122 25.61 -15.77 -5.99
CA ASP A 122 25.58 -15.01 -7.25
C ASP A 122 24.20 -15.03 -7.91
N LEU A 123 23.46 -16.14 -7.77
CA LEU A 123 22.07 -16.24 -8.20
C LEU A 123 21.16 -15.44 -7.27
N TYR A 124 21.38 -15.49 -5.95
CA TYR A 124 20.63 -14.71 -4.97
C TYR A 124 20.63 -13.22 -5.32
N ASP A 125 21.81 -12.64 -5.55
CA ASP A 125 21.97 -11.24 -5.95
C ASP A 125 21.23 -10.89 -7.25
N LYS A 126 21.18 -11.82 -8.20
CA LYS A 126 20.45 -11.63 -9.46
C LYS A 126 18.94 -11.68 -9.25
N LEU A 127 18.45 -12.61 -8.43
CA LEU A 127 17.02 -12.75 -8.13
C LEU A 127 16.53 -11.59 -7.27
N LEU A 128 17.33 -11.10 -6.32
CA LEU A 128 17.03 -9.91 -5.53
C LEU A 128 16.80 -8.69 -6.43
N LYS A 129 17.68 -8.47 -7.42
CA LYS A 129 17.54 -7.39 -8.42
C LYS A 129 16.31 -7.57 -9.32
N LYS A 130 15.90 -8.81 -9.61
CA LYS A 130 14.66 -9.09 -10.34
C LYS A 130 13.43 -8.78 -9.48
N GLY A 131 13.43 -9.25 -8.22
CA GLY A 131 12.39 -8.99 -7.24
C GLY A 131 12.17 -7.49 -7.01
N ASP A 132 13.24 -6.71 -6.80
CA ASP A 132 13.18 -5.25 -6.64
C ASP A 132 12.53 -4.56 -7.86
N LYS A 133 12.87 -4.98 -9.07
CA LYS A 133 12.25 -4.45 -10.30
C LYS A 133 10.76 -4.78 -10.37
N PHE A 134 10.37 -6.00 -10.00
CA PHE A 134 8.97 -6.39 -9.96
C PHE A 134 8.19 -5.62 -8.88
N GLY A 135 8.77 -5.47 -7.68
CA GLY A 135 8.22 -4.65 -6.60
C GLY A 135 8.00 -3.21 -7.03
N LYS A 136 8.95 -2.59 -7.75
CA LYS A 136 8.78 -1.25 -8.32
C LYS A 136 7.63 -1.15 -9.33
N ASP A 137 7.45 -2.17 -10.17
CA ASP A 137 6.31 -2.20 -11.09
C ASP A 137 4.98 -2.42 -10.35
N PHE A 138 4.96 -3.27 -9.32
CA PHE A 138 3.81 -3.43 -8.44
C PHE A 138 3.41 -2.12 -7.75
N ILE A 139 4.37 -1.39 -7.18
CA ILE A 139 4.09 -0.10 -6.53
C ILE A 139 3.56 0.95 -7.52
N LYS A 140 4.03 0.97 -8.78
CA LYS A 140 3.45 1.85 -9.80
C LYS A 140 1.96 1.56 -10.00
N GLU A 141 1.58 0.28 -10.01
CA GLU A 141 0.17 -0.13 -10.11
C GLU A 141 -0.63 0.25 -8.87
N VAL A 142 -0.06 0.11 -7.67
CA VAL A 142 -0.69 0.56 -6.41
C VAL A 142 -0.97 2.07 -6.43
N ILE A 143 0.01 2.87 -6.86
CA ILE A 143 -0.14 4.32 -7.03
C ILE A 143 -1.26 4.63 -8.04
N ALA A 144 -1.30 3.90 -9.17
CA ALA A 144 -2.32 4.08 -10.19
C ALA A 144 -3.72 3.69 -9.69
N LEU A 145 -3.84 2.62 -8.89
CA LEU A 145 -5.09 2.21 -8.25
C LEU A 145 -5.60 3.25 -7.26
N ALA A 146 -4.74 3.72 -6.35
CA ALA A 146 -5.09 4.76 -5.39
C ALA A 146 -5.55 6.05 -6.09
N LYS A 147 -4.79 6.47 -7.11
CA LYS A 147 -5.13 7.62 -7.93
C LYS A 147 -6.47 7.45 -8.64
N ARG A 148 -6.72 6.28 -9.24
CA ARG A 148 -7.99 5.98 -9.92
C ARG A 148 -9.18 6.02 -8.96
N LEU A 149 -9.05 5.48 -7.74
CA LEU A 149 -10.11 5.54 -6.73
C LEU A 149 -10.48 6.99 -6.37
N LEU A 150 -9.49 7.88 -6.29
CA LEU A 150 -9.69 9.32 -6.07
C LEU A 150 -10.28 10.01 -7.30
N ASP A 151 -9.71 9.80 -8.48
CA ASP A 151 -10.12 10.45 -9.74
C ASP A 151 -11.54 10.03 -10.16
N ASP A 152 -11.93 8.77 -9.93
CA ASP A 152 -13.28 8.26 -10.17
C ASP A 152 -14.30 8.72 -9.09
N GLY A 153 -13.82 9.43 -8.06
CA GLY A 153 -14.64 9.99 -6.98
C GLY A 153 -15.23 8.93 -6.05
N GLU A 154 -14.63 7.74 -5.96
CA GLU A 154 -15.16 6.66 -5.13
C GLU A 154 -15.16 7.03 -3.64
N LEU A 155 -14.13 7.73 -3.17
CA LEU A 155 -14.02 8.14 -1.77
C LEU A 155 -15.08 9.19 -1.41
N GLU A 156 -15.30 10.18 -2.30
CA GLU A 156 -16.36 11.17 -2.10
C GLU A 156 -17.76 10.55 -2.10
N LYS A 157 -18.04 9.59 -2.99
CA LYS A 157 -19.31 8.85 -3.00
C LYS A 157 -19.55 8.09 -1.70
N VAL A 158 -18.50 7.46 -1.15
CA VAL A 158 -18.60 6.61 0.02
C VAL A 158 -18.65 7.42 1.33
N PHE A 159 -17.74 8.36 1.51
CA PHE A 159 -17.54 9.11 2.77
C PHE A 159 -18.16 10.51 2.77
N GLY A 160 -18.73 10.97 1.64
CA GLY A 160 -19.28 12.31 1.47
C GLY A 160 -18.23 13.42 1.36
N ARG A 161 -16.94 13.05 1.30
CA ARG A 161 -15.78 13.92 1.08
C ARG A 161 -14.62 13.10 0.56
N ASN A 162 -13.68 13.74 -0.12
CA ASN A 162 -12.41 13.10 -0.41
C ASN A 162 -11.55 13.01 0.87
N ILE A 163 -10.94 11.86 1.09
CA ILE A 163 -9.95 11.60 2.13
C ILE A 163 -8.68 11.04 1.46
N PRO A 164 -7.48 11.29 2.00
CA PRO A 164 -6.25 10.77 1.40
C PRO A 164 -6.16 9.23 1.46
N ILE A 165 -5.46 8.66 0.48
CA ILE A 165 -4.98 7.27 0.50
C ILE A 165 -3.46 7.33 0.70
N ILE A 166 -2.99 7.01 1.90
CA ILE A 166 -1.55 7.02 2.20
C ILE A 166 -0.98 5.65 1.84
N ILE A 167 0.04 5.66 0.99
CA ILE A 167 0.77 4.47 0.58
C ILE A 167 2.08 4.44 1.37
N HIS A 168 2.26 3.41 2.19
CA HIS A 168 3.42 3.27 3.06
C HIS A 168 3.92 1.84 3.14
N GLN A 169 5.04 1.62 3.81
CA GLN A 169 5.61 0.30 4.09
C GLN A 169 5.82 0.15 5.60
N ARG A 170 5.59 -1.06 6.11
CA ARG A 170 5.80 -1.37 7.53
C ARG A 170 7.29 -1.46 7.90
N ASP A 171 8.14 -1.90 6.98
CA ASP A 171 9.50 -2.36 7.31
C ASP A 171 10.65 -1.59 6.61
N PHE A 172 10.36 -0.50 5.90
CA PHE A 172 11.41 0.30 5.25
C PHE A 172 11.69 1.58 6.05
N GLU A 173 12.96 1.75 6.42
CA GLU A 173 13.51 2.95 7.08
C GLU A 173 13.18 4.25 6.31
N ASP A 174 12.89 4.14 5.00
CA ASP A 174 12.33 5.22 4.18
C ASP A 174 11.02 4.78 3.54
N THR A 175 9.88 4.92 4.22
CA THR A 175 8.59 4.92 3.51
C THR A 175 8.63 6.05 2.48
N PRO A 176 8.53 5.78 1.16
CA PRO A 176 8.68 6.86 0.20
C PRO A 176 7.42 7.72 0.21
N ILE A 177 7.44 8.83 0.95
CA ILE A 177 6.43 9.91 0.93
C ILE A 177 6.08 10.27 -0.53
N SER A 178 7.03 10.10 -1.44
CA SER A 178 6.87 10.25 -2.89
C SER A 178 5.74 9.41 -3.53
N TRP A 179 5.41 8.22 -3.00
CA TRP A 179 4.32 7.38 -3.51
C TRP A 179 2.97 8.00 -3.20
N THR A 180 2.77 8.41 -1.95
CA THR A 180 1.60 9.16 -1.50
C THR A 180 1.47 10.49 -2.27
N LYS A 181 2.57 11.24 -2.45
CA LYS A 181 2.62 12.47 -3.26
C LYS A 181 2.17 12.23 -4.72
N LYS A 182 2.48 11.08 -5.32
CA LYS A 182 2.08 10.73 -6.71
C LYS A 182 0.62 10.28 -6.83
N ALA A 183 0.08 9.65 -5.78
CA ALA A 183 -1.28 9.12 -5.79
C ALA A 183 -2.35 10.18 -5.46
N ASN A 184 -2.01 11.17 -4.64
CA ASN A 184 -2.98 12.10 -4.06
C ASN A 184 -2.82 13.54 -4.58
N PRO A 185 -3.92 14.32 -4.69
CA PRO A 185 -3.82 15.77 -4.85
C PRO A 185 -3.08 16.41 -3.68
N ALA A 186 -2.13 17.31 -3.95
CA ALA A 186 -1.29 17.94 -2.91
C ALA A 186 -2.08 18.59 -1.77
N LYS A 187 -3.25 19.18 -2.08
CA LYS A 187 -4.13 19.80 -1.06
C LYS A 187 -4.70 18.79 -0.07
N LEU A 188 -4.92 17.55 -0.51
CA LEU A 188 -5.56 16.49 0.29
C LEU A 188 -4.60 15.88 1.32
N ILE A 189 -3.31 15.86 0.99
CA ILE A 189 -2.24 15.31 1.85
C ILE A 189 -1.42 16.41 2.54
N LYS A 190 -1.88 17.66 2.52
CA LYS A 190 -1.10 18.79 3.03
C LYS A 190 -0.63 18.58 4.48
N GLU A 191 -1.54 18.22 5.38
CA GLU A 191 -1.21 17.98 6.79
C GLU A 191 -0.25 16.80 6.99
N PHE A 192 -0.41 15.74 6.19
CA PHE A 192 0.52 14.60 6.18
C PHE A 192 1.92 15.03 5.75
N LEU A 193 2.02 15.88 4.72
CA LEU A 193 3.30 16.40 4.25
C LEU A 193 3.95 17.35 5.26
N GLU A 194 3.18 18.20 5.94
CA GLU A 194 3.71 19.10 6.97
C GLU A 194 4.33 18.33 8.14
N TYR A 195 3.78 17.16 8.49
CA TYR A 195 4.37 16.27 9.49
C TYR A 195 5.68 15.66 9.00
N TRP A 196 5.67 14.97 7.85
CA TRP A 196 6.85 14.23 7.38
C TRP A 196 7.96 15.10 6.75
N ASP A 197 7.63 16.25 6.13
CA ASP A 197 8.65 17.19 5.64
C ASP A 197 9.25 18.00 6.82
N GLY A 198 8.60 18.03 8.00
CA GLY A 198 9.07 18.68 9.22
C GLY A 198 10.11 17.88 10.03
N GLU A 199 10.31 16.61 9.70
CA GLU A 199 11.31 15.73 10.32
C GLU A 199 12.68 15.73 9.61
N GLU A 200 12.84 16.46 8.48
CA GLU A 200 14.15 16.62 7.80
C GLU A 200 15.06 17.68 8.47
N GLU A 201 14.61 18.35 9.53
CA GLU A 201 15.43 19.28 10.34
C GLU A 201 15.71 18.70 11.74
N ASP A 202 16.69 17.81 11.86
CA ASP A 202 17.54 17.66 13.06
C ASP A 202 18.88 16.94 12.76
#